data_AF-A0A2M7IXF4-F1
#
_entry.id   AF-A0A2M7IXF4-F1
#
_cell.length_a   1.000
_cell.length_b   1.000
_cell.length_c   1.000
_cell.angle_alpha   90.00
_cell.angle_beta   90.00
_cell.angle_gamma   90.00
#
_symmetry.space_group_name_H-M   'P 1'
#
loop_
_entity.id
_entity.type
_entity.pdbx_description
1 polymer ?
#
loop_
_entity_poly.entity_id
_entity_poly.type
_entity_poly.pdbx_seq_one_letter_code
_entity_poly.pdbx_strand_id
1 'polypeptide(L)'
;MPILSILFGLLFFGFAKTRDWQGLGLGCLASCEMQSVEPRRRGSSIKFMNFLIQFYHLILLQPLLNGLVLLYVFLPGRDLGVAVIAITLIIRLLLHPTAIKGLRSQKKMAILQPKMKEIQEKFKADKAQQSKAMMDLYRQEKISPLSGCLPLLLQLPIIIALYQVFSQGLTPDFLAANLYSFTPNPGEMNQIFLGVFNLYNKTFVLAVALLAGLAQFWQAKTSGFFGNAPTPGSKNDFAGLMQKQILYVFPIITLIFVYRLGGVIGIYWLFSTLFSVGEQYLVNRKIYGQKNQK
;
A
#
# COMPACT_ATOMS: atom_id res chain seq x y z
N MET A 1 5.28 -11.45 -10.19
CA MET A 1 5.90 -10.65 -11.27
C MET A 1 4.92 -9.63 -11.87
N PRO A 2 3.67 -9.94 -12.30
CA PRO A 2 2.80 -8.94 -12.94
C PRO A 2 2.22 -7.88 -11.99
N ILE A 3 1.99 -8.21 -10.72
CA ILE A 3 1.45 -7.27 -9.72
C ILE A 3 2.46 -6.14 -9.45
N LEU A 4 3.75 -6.46 -9.46
CA LEU A 4 4.82 -5.48 -9.25
C LEU A 4 4.88 -4.51 -10.43
N SER A 5 4.79 -5.02 -11.66
CA SER A 5 4.73 -4.22 -12.89
C SER A 5 3.47 -3.37 -13.01
N ILE A 6 2.33 -3.83 -12.48
CA ILE A 6 1.08 -3.07 -12.44
C ILE A 6 1.12 -1.99 -11.35
N LEU A 7 1.66 -2.27 -10.16
CA LEU A 7 1.91 -1.25 -9.14
C LEU A 7 2.97 -0.22 -9.61
N PHE A 8 4.04 -0.68 -10.26
CA PHE A 8 5.02 0.20 -10.90
C PHE A 8 4.35 1.02 -12.00
N GLY A 9 3.55 0.40 -12.88
CA GLY A 9 2.84 1.09 -13.95
C GLY A 9 1.88 2.15 -13.42
N LEU A 10 1.03 1.81 -12.44
CA LEU A 10 0.04 2.75 -11.88
C LEU A 10 0.66 3.88 -11.06
N LEU A 11 1.82 3.67 -10.44
CA LEU A 11 2.52 4.70 -9.65
C LEU A 11 3.53 5.52 -10.47
N PHE A 12 4.09 4.96 -11.55
CA PHE A 12 5.06 5.63 -12.43
C PHE A 12 4.46 6.16 -13.74
N PHE A 13 3.21 5.83 -14.12
CA PHE A 13 2.58 6.46 -15.29
C PHE A 13 2.40 7.98 -15.12
N GLY A 14 2.40 8.49 -13.88
CA GLY A 14 2.46 9.93 -13.60
C GLY A 14 3.82 10.58 -13.89
N PHE A 15 4.86 9.81 -14.22
CA PHE A 15 6.24 10.29 -14.41
C PHE A 15 6.74 10.24 -15.86
N ALA A 16 5.97 9.71 -16.80
CA ALA A 16 6.34 9.72 -18.21
C ALA A 16 6.02 11.09 -18.84
N LYS A 17 6.83 12.10 -18.51
CA LYS A 17 6.95 13.29 -19.37
C LYS A 17 7.49 12.78 -20.71
N THR A 18 6.72 12.95 -21.78
CA THR A 18 6.98 12.46 -23.15
C THR A 18 8.22 13.06 -23.83
N ARG A 19 9.19 13.60 -23.07
CA ARG A 19 10.20 14.54 -23.56
C ARG A 19 11.64 14.13 -23.22
N ASP A 20 11.97 12.84 -23.23
CA ASP A 20 13.36 12.36 -23.07
C ASP A 20 13.74 11.18 -23.98
N TRP A 21 12.85 10.72 -24.87
CA TRP A 21 13.13 9.62 -25.80
C TRP A 21 13.73 10.06 -27.15
N GLN A 22 13.99 11.36 -27.36
CA GLN A 22 14.54 11.89 -28.62
C GLN A 22 16.07 11.83 -28.70
N GLY A 23 16.78 11.45 -27.63
CA GLY A 23 18.25 11.46 -27.56
C GLY A 23 18.96 10.17 -27.98
N LEU A 24 18.23 9.11 -28.35
CA LEU A 24 18.79 7.80 -28.67
C LEU A 24 18.49 7.40 -30.12
N GLY A 25 19.07 8.14 -31.07
CA GLY A 25 19.59 7.67 -32.36
C GLY A 25 18.92 6.52 -33.15
N LEU A 26 17.61 6.31 -33.02
CA LEU A 26 16.85 5.28 -33.73
C LEU A 26 15.85 5.94 -34.70
N GLY A 27 16.39 6.74 -35.62
CA GLY A 27 15.65 7.45 -36.67
C GLY A 27 15.28 6.59 -37.89
N CYS A 28 15.20 5.26 -37.78
CA CYS A 28 15.10 4.39 -38.96
C CYS A 28 13.86 3.49 -39.05
N LEU A 29 12.81 3.72 -38.24
CA LEU A 29 11.55 2.96 -38.32
C LEU A 29 10.31 3.85 -38.44
N ALA A 30 10.44 5.04 -39.04
CA ALA A 30 9.36 6.02 -39.18
C ALA A 30 8.66 6.01 -40.56
N SER A 31 8.75 4.91 -41.33
CA SER A 31 8.14 4.85 -42.67
C SER A 31 7.28 3.61 -42.94
N CYS A 32 6.84 2.86 -41.92
CA CYS A 32 5.80 1.85 -42.12
C CYS A 32 4.43 2.52 -41.91
N GLU A 33 3.66 2.61 -42.98
CA GLU A 33 2.33 3.21 -43.09
C GLU A 33 1.48 3.13 -41.82
N MET A 34 1.20 4.30 -41.25
CA MET A 34 0.23 4.46 -40.18
C MET A 34 -1.17 4.44 -40.80
N GLN A 35 -1.69 3.22 -41.01
CA GLN A 35 -3.06 3.00 -41.44
C GLN A 35 -4.01 3.59 -40.38
N SER A 36 -4.93 4.45 -40.83
CA SER A 36 -5.90 5.17 -40.01
C SER A 36 -6.79 4.20 -39.21
N VAL A 37 -6.48 4.01 -37.94
CA VAL A 37 -7.37 3.35 -36.99
C VAL A 37 -8.60 4.25 -36.76
N GLU A 38 -9.74 3.86 -37.34
CA GLU A 38 -11.07 4.43 -37.07
C GLU A 38 -11.30 4.66 -35.56
N PRO A 39 -11.82 5.83 -35.13
CA PRO A 39 -12.06 6.14 -33.72
C PRO A 39 -13.26 5.34 -33.19
N ARG A 40 -13.00 4.10 -32.72
CA ARG A 40 -14.02 3.24 -32.11
C ARG A 40 -14.66 3.90 -30.87
N ARG A 41 -16.00 4.02 -30.85
CA ARG A 41 -16.91 4.59 -29.81
C ARG A 41 -16.24 4.80 -28.43
N ARG A 42 -15.54 5.92 -28.26
CA ARG A 42 -14.77 6.26 -27.04
C ARG A 42 -15.59 7.02 -25.98
N GLY A 43 -16.82 7.42 -26.31
CA GLY A 43 -17.64 8.31 -25.47
C GLY A 43 -18.17 7.70 -24.16
N SER A 44 -18.61 6.43 -24.16
CA SER A 44 -19.24 5.82 -22.97
C SER A 44 -18.22 5.47 -21.88
N SER A 45 -17.03 5.00 -22.27
CA SER A 45 -15.97 4.63 -21.32
C SER A 45 -15.35 5.85 -20.63
N ILE A 46 -15.27 7.00 -21.32
CA ILE A 46 -14.76 8.25 -20.74
C ILE A 46 -15.74 8.79 -19.68
N LYS A 47 -17.05 8.75 -19.94
CA LYS A 47 -18.06 9.19 -18.98
C LYS A 47 -18.02 8.38 -17.68
N PHE A 48 -17.90 7.06 -17.78
CA PHE A 48 -17.78 6.18 -16.61
C PHE A 48 -16.48 6.42 -15.84
N MET A 49 -15.35 6.57 -16.53
CA MET A 49 -14.06 6.86 -15.89
C MET A 49 -14.10 8.22 -15.16
N ASN A 50 -14.67 9.24 -15.78
CA ASN A 50 -14.86 10.55 -15.13
C ASN A 50 -15.77 10.43 -13.91
N PHE A 51 -16.85 9.66 -13.99
CA PHE A 51 -17.71 9.38 -12.84
C PHE A 51 -16.93 8.73 -11.70
N LEU A 52 -16.11 7.71 -11.98
CA LEU A 52 -15.29 7.05 -10.96
C LEU A 52 -14.26 7.99 -10.32
N ILE A 53 -13.61 8.85 -11.13
CA ILE A 53 -12.66 9.85 -10.64
C ILE A 53 -13.37 10.85 -9.73
N GLN A 54 -14.53 11.36 -10.13
CA GLN A 54 -15.32 12.29 -9.34
C GLN A 54 -15.81 11.65 -8.03
N PHE A 55 -16.29 10.41 -8.09
CA PHE A 55 -16.72 9.66 -6.91
C PHE A 55 -15.56 9.45 -5.92
N TYR A 56 -14.40 9.01 -6.43
CA TYR A 56 -13.18 8.86 -5.64
C TYR A 56 -12.72 10.20 -5.02
N HIS A 57 -12.79 11.27 -5.80
CA HIS A 57 -12.44 12.60 -5.35
C HIS A 57 -13.33 13.06 -4.19
N LEU A 58 -14.64 12.92 -4.34
CA LEU A 58 -15.64 13.35 -3.37
C LEU A 58 -15.58 12.54 -2.07
N ILE A 59 -15.37 11.23 -2.16
CA ILE A 59 -15.47 10.33 -1.00
C ILE A 59 -14.15 10.14 -0.28
N LEU A 60 -13.02 10.17 -1.00
CA LEU A 60 -11.73 9.86 -0.41
C LEU A 60 -10.79 11.06 -0.42
N LEU A 61 -10.51 11.65 -1.59
CA LEU A 61 -9.48 12.68 -1.71
C LEU A 61 -9.86 13.96 -0.95
N GLN A 62 -11.05 14.50 -1.20
CA GLN A 62 -11.47 15.77 -0.63
C GLN A 62 -11.66 15.71 0.89
N PRO A 63 -12.33 14.70 1.49
CA PRO A 63 -12.40 14.57 2.94
C PRO A 63 -11.03 14.37 3.59
N LEU A 64 -10.14 13.62 2.93
CA LEU A 64 -8.78 13.39 3.41
C LEU A 64 -7.94 14.68 3.42
N LEU A 65 -8.01 15.47 2.35
CA LEU A 65 -7.36 16.78 2.26
C LEU A 65 -7.88 17.74 3.34
N ASN A 66 -9.20 17.85 3.47
CA ASN A 66 -9.82 18.74 4.44
C ASN A 66 -9.50 18.30 5.87
N GLY A 67 -9.56 17.00 6.16
CA GLY A 67 -9.14 16.46 7.46
C GLY A 67 -7.67 16.76 7.77
N LEU A 68 -6.78 16.62 6.78
CA LEU A 68 -5.37 16.98 6.92
C LEU A 68 -5.19 18.48 7.22
N VAL A 69 -5.87 19.36 6.48
CA VAL A 69 -5.77 20.82 6.67
C VAL A 69 -6.36 21.25 8.02
N LEU A 70 -7.49 20.67 8.44
CA LEU A 70 -8.05 20.92 9.77
C LEU A 70 -7.04 20.53 10.85
N LEU A 71 -6.46 19.33 10.77
CA LEU A 71 -5.43 18.91 11.72
C LEU A 71 -4.23 19.85 11.71
N TYR A 72 -3.78 20.29 10.53
CA TYR A 72 -2.69 21.25 10.39
C TYR A 72 -3.00 22.60 11.09
N VAL A 73 -4.22 23.12 10.95
CA VAL A 73 -4.63 24.40 11.54
C VAL A 73 -4.86 24.28 13.05
N PHE A 74 -5.44 23.18 13.53
CA PHE A 74 -5.79 22.98 14.94
C PHE A 74 -4.62 22.48 15.80
N LEU A 75 -3.63 21.82 15.21
CA LEU A 75 -2.47 21.34 15.95
C LEU A 75 -1.49 22.49 16.26
N PRO A 76 -0.94 22.54 17.49
CA PRO A 76 0.04 23.55 17.86
C PRO A 76 1.30 23.40 17.00
N GLY A 77 1.86 24.54 16.58
CA GLY A 77 3.05 24.58 15.74
C GLY A 77 2.81 24.48 14.24
N ARG A 78 1.57 24.22 13.78
CA ARG A 78 1.19 24.17 12.35
C ARG A 78 2.21 23.37 11.53
N ASP A 79 2.43 22.13 11.95
CA ASP A 79 3.44 21.24 11.39
C ASP A 79 2.78 20.20 10.47
N LEU A 80 3.18 20.20 9.20
CA LEU A 80 2.63 19.29 8.20
C LEU A 80 2.92 17.81 8.52
N GLY A 81 4.12 17.49 9.01
CA GLY A 81 4.49 16.12 9.36
C GLY A 81 3.70 15.61 10.56
N VAL A 82 3.45 16.45 11.57
CA VAL A 82 2.60 16.08 12.72
C VAL A 82 1.14 15.90 12.28
N ALA A 83 0.63 16.78 11.42
CA ALA A 83 -0.71 16.64 10.85
C ALA A 83 -0.86 15.31 10.06
N VAL A 84 0.17 14.92 9.30
CA VAL A 84 0.23 13.64 8.57
C VAL A 84 0.21 12.45 9.55
N ILE A 85 0.96 12.50 10.65
CA ILE A 85 0.92 11.46 11.67
C ILE A 85 -0.49 11.34 12.27
N ALA A 86 -1.09 12.47 12.65
CA ALA A 86 -2.42 12.50 13.25
C ALA A 86 -3.49 11.91 12.31
N ILE A 87 -3.53 12.32 11.04
CA ILE A 87 -4.51 11.79 10.08
C ILE A 87 -4.29 10.29 9.84
N THR A 88 -3.02 9.84 9.81
CA THR A 88 -2.68 8.42 9.68
C THR A 88 -3.27 7.61 10.84
N LEU A 89 -3.08 8.07 12.07
CA LEU A 89 -3.60 7.38 13.26
C LEU A 89 -5.12 7.37 13.29
N ILE A 90 -5.78 8.47 12.93
CA ILE A 90 -7.25 8.55 12.85
C ILE A 90 -7.80 7.54 11.84
N ILE A 91 -7.25 7.53 10.61
CA ILE A 91 -7.65 6.57 9.59
C ILE A 91 -7.42 5.14 10.08
N ARG A 92 -6.27 4.86 10.69
CA ARG A 92 -5.96 3.52 11.20
C ARG A 92 -6.90 3.10 12.33
N LEU A 93 -7.30 4.00 13.21
CA LEU A 93 -8.30 3.73 14.25
C LEU A 93 -9.68 3.44 13.66
N LEU A 94 -10.10 4.18 12.65
CA LEU A 94 -11.36 3.93 11.94
C LEU A 94 -11.36 2.56 11.23
N LEU A 95 -10.23 2.16 10.66
CA LEU A 95 -10.07 0.90 9.94
C LEU A 95 -9.67 -0.29 10.82
N HIS A 96 -9.38 -0.04 12.11
CA HIS A 96 -8.96 -1.01 13.10
C HIS A 96 -9.82 -2.29 13.18
N PRO A 97 -11.17 -2.24 13.21
CA PRO A 97 -11.98 -3.46 13.28
C PRO A 97 -11.78 -4.36 12.04
N THR A 98 -11.62 -3.76 10.87
CA THR A 98 -11.35 -4.47 9.61
C THR A 98 -9.94 -5.05 9.61
N ALA A 99 -8.94 -4.30 10.08
CA ALA A 99 -7.56 -4.75 10.21
C ALA A 99 -7.47 -5.98 11.15
N ILE A 100 -8.10 -5.93 12.34
CA ILE A 100 -8.14 -7.07 13.27
C ILE A 100 -8.74 -8.32 12.64
N LYS A 101 -9.84 -8.20 11.89
CA LYS A 101 -10.45 -9.36 11.19
C LYS A 101 -9.46 -10.00 10.23
N GLY A 102 -8.73 -9.18 9.46
CA GLY A 102 -7.68 -9.65 8.56
C GLY A 102 -6.54 -10.37 9.30
N LEU A 103 -6.02 -9.75 10.37
CA LEU A 103 -4.95 -10.32 11.19
C LEU A 103 -5.34 -11.66 11.84
N ARG A 104 -6.58 -11.79 12.33
CA ARG A 104 -7.09 -13.07 12.86
C ARG A 104 -7.12 -14.15 11.79
N SER A 105 -7.55 -13.84 10.57
CA SER A 105 -7.53 -14.80 9.46
C SER A 105 -6.09 -15.24 9.13
N GLN A 106 -5.15 -14.30 9.08
CA GLN A 106 -3.74 -14.60 8.84
C GLN A 106 -3.15 -15.52 9.91
N LYS A 107 -3.47 -15.30 11.18
CA LYS A 107 -2.99 -16.16 12.28
C LYS A 107 -3.57 -17.57 12.19
N LYS A 108 -4.85 -17.72 11.83
CA LYS A 108 -5.46 -19.04 11.61
C LYS A 108 -4.80 -19.78 10.46
N MET A 109 -4.50 -19.09 9.35
CA MET A 109 -3.73 -19.69 8.25
C MET A 109 -2.34 -20.14 8.69
N ALA A 110 -1.65 -19.36 9.52
CA ALA A 110 -0.36 -19.74 10.09
C ALA A 110 -0.44 -21.03 10.92
N ILE A 111 -1.53 -21.24 11.66
CA ILE A 111 -1.77 -22.45 12.45
C ILE A 111 -2.03 -23.68 11.54
N LEU A 112 -2.64 -23.49 10.37
CA LEU A 112 -2.95 -24.56 9.42
C LEU A 112 -1.82 -24.92 8.46
N GLN A 113 -0.71 -24.17 8.47
CA GLN A 113 0.49 -24.48 7.68
C GLN A 113 0.92 -25.96 7.68
N PRO A 114 0.95 -26.70 8.81
CA PRO A 114 1.30 -28.13 8.79
C PRO A 114 0.33 -28.98 7.95
N LYS A 115 -1.00 -28.76 8.08
CA LYS A 115 -2.00 -29.47 7.26
C LYS A 115 -1.87 -29.12 5.78
N MET A 116 -1.56 -27.86 5.48
CA MET A 116 -1.31 -27.42 4.12
C MET A 116 -0.09 -28.12 3.51
N LYS A 117 0.99 -28.31 4.30
CA LYS A 117 2.19 -29.05 3.87
C LYS A 117 1.88 -30.52 3.61
N GLU A 118 1.08 -31.16 4.46
CA GLU A 118 0.64 -32.55 4.27
C GLU A 118 -0.13 -32.73 2.97
N ILE A 119 -1.09 -31.83 2.66
CA ILE A 119 -1.80 -31.81 1.37
C ILE A 119 -0.82 -31.62 0.21
N GLN A 120 0.14 -30.72 0.37
CA GLN A 120 1.14 -30.47 -0.67
C GLN A 120 1.99 -31.70 -0.96
N GLU A 121 2.36 -32.45 0.08
CA GLU A 121 3.14 -33.68 -0.02
C GLU A 121 2.34 -34.85 -0.60
N LYS A 122 1.09 -35.02 -0.17
CA LYS A 122 0.19 -36.09 -0.63
C LYS A 122 -0.14 -35.98 -2.13
N PHE A 123 -0.30 -34.76 -2.64
CA PHE A 123 -0.69 -34.51 -4.02
C PHE A 123 0.41 -33.81 -4.84
N LYS A 124 1.70 -34.14 -4.59
CA LYS A 124 2.84 -33.55 -5.34
C LYS A 124 2.71 -33.71 -6.86
N ALA A 125 2.22 -34.86 -7.30
CA ALA A 125 2.10 -35.23 -8.71
C ALA A 125 0.82 -34.67 -9.38
N ASP A 126 -0.25 -34.40 -8.61
CA ASP A 126 -1.54 -33.93 -9.13
C ASP A 126 -1.87 -32.53 -8.59
N LYS A 127 -1.56 -31.51 -9.40
CA LYS A 127 -1.81 -30.10 -9.08
C LYS A 127 -3.29 -29.73 -9.01
N ALA A 128 -4.14 -30.41 -9.78
CA ALA A 128 -5.57 -30.15 -9.76
C ALA A 128 -6.17 -30.66 -8.44
N GLN A 129 -5.82 -31.88 -8.04
CA GLN A 129 -6.28 -32.47 -6.79
C GLN A 129 -5.69 -31.75 -5.57
N GLN A 130 -4.42 -31.32 -5.64
CA GLN A 130 -3.80 -30.47 -4.63
C GLN A 130 -4.58 -29.17 -4.40
N SER A 131 -4.95 -28.48 -5.49
CA SER A 131 -5.69 -27.21 -5.41
C SER A 131 -7.09 -27.40 -4.83
N LYS A 132 -7.78 -28.48 -5.20
CA LYS A 132 -9.11 -28.83 -4.68
C LYS A 132 -9.04 -29.14 -3.18
N ALA A 133 -8.14 -30.02 -2.76
CA ALA A 133 -7.97 -30.39 -1.36
C ALA A 133 -7.58 -29.17 -0.48
N MET A 134 -6.75 -28.26 -1.00
CA MET A 134 -6.42 -27.01 -0.33
C MET A 134 -7.64 -26.11 -0.12
N MET A 135 -8.50 -25.98 -1.15
CA MET A 135 -9.73 -25.21 -1.05
C MET A 135 -10.75 -25.85 -0.11
N ASP A 136 -10.83 -27.18 -0.10
CA ASP A 136 -11.71 -27.92 0.81
C ASP A 136 -11.25 -27.76 2.27
N LEU A 137 -9.93 -27.76 2.55
CA LEU A 137 -9.40 -27.42 3.86
C LEU A 137 -9.82 -26.01 4.30
N TYR A 138 -9.69 -25.01 3.41
CA TYR A 138 -10.11 -23.63 3.73
C TYR A 138 -11.61 -23.53 4.01
N ARG A 139 -12.44 -24.30 3.29
CA ARG A 139 -13.90 -24.35 3.51
C ARG A 139 -14.25 -25.03 4.83
N GLN A 140 -13.62 -26.17 5.13
CA GLN A 140 -13.83 -26.92 6.38
C GLN A 140 -13.45 -26.08 7.60
N GLU A 141 -12.32 -25.39 7.53
CA GLU A 141 -11.82 -24.53 8.62
C GLU A 141 -12.48 -23.13 8.61
N LYS A 142 -13.38 -22.86 7.64
CA LYS A 142 -14.10 -21.59 7.46
C LYS A 142 -13.18 -20.36 7.42
N ILE A 143 -12.07 -20.47 6.69
CA ILE A 143 -11.06 -19.42 6.53
C ILE A 143 -11.07 -18.91 5.09
N SER A 144 -11.02 -17.59 4.94
CA SER A 144 -10.91 -16.94 3.63
C SER A 144 -9.45 -16.54 3.35
N PRO A 145 -8.83 -17.03 2.27
CA PRO A 145 -7.45 -16.68 1.91
C PRO A 145 -7.30 -15.18 1.56
N LEU A 146 -8.38 -14.55 1.05
CA LEU A 146 -8.41 -13.14 0.70
C LEU A 146 -8.46 -12.21 1.93
N SER A 147 -8.88 -12.72 3.08
CA SER A 147 -8.93 -11.90 4.30
C SER A 147 -7.54 -11.43 4.76
N GLY A 148 -6.48 -12.13 4.34
CA GLY A 148 -5.10 -11.74 4.63
C GLY A 148 -4.64 -10.50 3.86
N CYS A 149 -5.11 -10.30 2.63
CA CYS A 149 -4.75 -9.15 1.80
C CYS A 149 -5.75 -7.99 1.89
N LEU A 150 -6.87 -8.16 2.60
CA LEU A 150 -7.88 -7.12 2.79
C LEU A 150 -7.32 -5.79 3.31
N PRO A 151 -6.39 -5.76 4.30
CA PRO A 151 -5.80 -4.50 4.74
C PRO A 151 -5.01 -3.80 3.63
N LEU A 152 -4.32 -4.56 2.79
CA LEU A 152 -3.55 -4.02 1.66
C LEU A 152 -4.48 -3.41 0.59
N LEU A 153 -5.58 -4.09 0.27
CA LEU A 153 -6.55 -3.59 -0.72
C LEU A 153 -7.21 -2.29 -0.26
N LEU A 154 -7.54 -2.19 1.03
CA LEU A 154 -8.12 -0.99 1.62
C LEU A 154 -7.10 0.17 1.70
N GLN A 155 -5.83 -0.17 1.87
CA GLN A 155 -4.72 0.79 1.98
C GLN A 155 -4.37 1.45 0.63
N LEU A 156 -4.49 0.72 -0.48
CA LEU A 156 -4.07 1.22 -1.81
C LEU A 156 -4.78 2.53 -2.21
N PRO A 157 -6.13 2.65 -2.14
CA PRO A 157 -6.81 3.91 -2.44
C PRO A 157 -6.33 5.08 -1.55
N ILE A 158 -6.04 4.82 -0.27
CA ILE A 158 -5.63 5.85 0.68
C ILE A 158 -4.23 6.36 0.36
N ILE A 159 -3.30 5.47 0.02
CA ILE A 159 -1.95 5.86 -0.43
C ILE A 159 -2.03 6.70 -1.71
N ILE A 160 -2.87 6.29 -2.66
CA ILE A 160 -3.06 7.04 -3.91
C ILE A 160 -3.64 8.43 -3.62
N ALA A 161 -4.58 8.55 -2.69
CA ALA A 161 -5.18 9.83 -2.32
C ALA A 161 -4.15 10.77 -1.68
N LEU A 162 -3.36 10.28 -0.72
CA LEU A 162 -2.28 11.05 -0.12
C LEU A 162 -1.24 11.46 -1.15
N TYR A 163 -0.83 10.53 -2.02
CA TYR A 163 0.11 10.85 -3.08
C TYR A 163 -0.42 11.98 -3.97
N GLN A 164 -1.67 11.91 -4.41
CA GLN A 164 -2.28 12.96 -5.24
C GLN A 164 -2.31 14.31 -4.51
N VAL A 165 -2.71 14.32 -3.24
CA VAL A 165 -2.74 15.53 -2.40
C VAL A 165 -1.35 16.19 -2.34
N PHE A 166 -0.29 15.41 -2.09
CA PHE A 166 1.07 15.95 -1.99
C PHE A 166 1.74 16.23 -3.34
N SER A 167 1.41 15.48 -4.39
CA SER A 167 1.96 15.70 -5.73
C SER A 167 1.50 17.02 -6.35
N GLN A 168 0.33 17.52 -5.93
CA GLN A 168 -0.18 18.84 -6.34
C GLN A 168 0.49 19.99 -5.57
N GLY A 169 1.42 19.69 -4.66
CA GLY A 169 2.25 20.68 -3.96
C GLY A 169 1.53 21.47 -2.87
N LEU A 170 0.25 21.18 -2.61
CA LEU A 170 -0.58 21.92 -1.66
C LEU A 170 -0.56 23.45 -1.89
N THR A 171 -0.56 23.86 -3.16
CA THR A 171 -0.53 25.29 -3.51
C THR A 171 -1.79 26.01 -3.03
N PRO A 172 -1.72 27.33 -2.77
CA PRO A 172 -2.88 28.11 -2.36
C PRO A 172 -4.09 27.95 -3.30
N ASP A 173 -3.85 27.88 -4.62
CA ASP A 173 -4.88 27.67 -5.63
C ASP A 173 -5.53 26.28 -5.52
N PHE A 174 -4.71 25.23 -5.34
CA PHE A 174 -5.21 23.87 -5.17
C PHE A 174 -6.04 23.74 -3.90
N LEU A 175 -5.61 24.37 -2.81
CA LEU A 175 -6.37 24.39 -1.56
C LEU A 175 -7.68 25.15 -1.73
N ALA A 176 -7.65 26.37 -2.29
CA ALA A 176 -8.86 27.17 -2.50
C ALA A 176 -9.92 26.44 -3.33
N ALA A 177 -9.52 25.62 -4.31
CA ALA A 177 -10.44 24.86 -5.15
C ALA A 177 -11.03 23.61 -4.48
N ASN A 178 -10.38 23.04 -3.46
CA ASN A 178 -10.74 21.72 -2.91
C ASN A 178 -11.14 21.74 -1.43
N LEU A 179 -10.95 22.85 -0.72
CA LEU A 179 -11.40 23.01 0.66
C LEU A 179 -12.91 23.16 0.75
N TYR A 180 -13.49 22.59 1.80
CA TYR A 180 -14.87 22.86 2.19
C TYR A 180 -15.01 24.27 2.75
N SER A 181 -16.22 24.82 2.68
CA SER A 181 -16.53 26.16 3.18
C SER A 181 -16.20 26.38 4.66
N PHE A 182 -16.21 25.32 5.46
CA PHE A 182 -15.90 25.36 6.90
C PHE A 182 -14.41 25.12 7.21
N THR A 183 -13.58 24.77 6.22
CA THR A 183 -12.16 24.50 6.44
C THR A 183 -11.34 25.77 6.23
N PRO A 184 -10.61 26.28 7.24
CA PRO A 184 -9.79 27.47 7.07
C PRO A 184 -8.68 27.23 6.05
N ASN A 185 -8.46 28.19 5.15
CA ASN A 185 -7.34 28.13 4.21
C ASN A 185 -6.04 28.55 4.94
N PRO A 186 -5.05 27.66 5.08
CA PRO A 186 -3.79 27.99 5.78
C PRO A 186 -2.84 28.85 4.94
N GLY A 187 -3.12 29.06 3.64
CA GLY A 187 -2.17 29.66 2.71
C GLY A 187 -1.00 28.70 2.46
N GLU A 188 0.21 29.15 2.77
CA GLU A 188 1.40 28.30 2.68
C GLU A 188 1.53 27.39 3.91
N MET A 189 1.66 26.09 3.69
CA MET A 189 1.87 25.12 4.76
C MET A 189 3.35 24.95 5.09
N ASN A 190 3.69 25.07 6.37
CA ASN A 190 5.02 24.81 6.90
C ASN A 190 5.44 23.35 6.67
N GLN A 191 6.59 23.19 5.99
CA GLN A 191 7.16 21.91 5.59
C GLN A 191 8.32 21.47 6.51
N ILE A 192 8.57 22.20 7.58
CA ILE A 192 9.58 21.89 8.58
C ILE A 192 8.94 21.03 9.68
N PHE A 193 9.30 19.75 9.66
CA PHE A 193 8.90 18.77 10.66
C PHE A 193 9.68 18.93 11.96
N LEU A 194 8.95 18.98 13.07
CA LEU A 194 9.42 19.21 14.43
C LEU A 194 10.28 20.48 14.59
N GLY A 195 10.10 21.46 13.69
CA GLY A 195 10.89 22.69 13.68
C GLY A 195 12.35 22.53 13.21
N VAL A 196 12.79 21.33 12.84
CA VAL A 196 14.21 21.07 12.49
C VAL A 196 14.42 20.31 11.18
N PHE A 197 13.45 19.49 10.74
CA PHE A 197 13.61 18.61 9.58
C PHE A 197 12.79 19.08 8.38
N ASN A 198 13.44 19.51 7.31
CA ASN A 198 12.72 19.81 6.06
C ASN A 198 12.26 18.49 5.39
N LEU A 199 10.95 18.36 5.15
CA LEU A 199 10.33 17.16 4.59
C LEU A 199 10.76 16.82 3.14
N TYR A 200 11.38 17.76 2.43
CA TYR A 200 11.89 17.59 1.05
C TYR A 200 13.40 17.36 1.00
N ASN A 201 14.11 17.59 2.10
CA ASN A 201 15.55 17.37 2.18
C ASN A 201 15.88 15.88 2.00
N LYS A 202 16.73 15.56 1.01
CA LYS A 202 17.01 14.16 0.63
C LYS A 202 17.65 13.32 1.73
N THR A 203 18.43 13.92 2.63
CA THR A 203 18.99 13.23 3.79
C THR A 203 17.89 12.79 4.75
N PHE A 204 16.96 13.69 5.06
CA PHE A 204 15.79 13.36 5.88
C PHE A 204 14.90 12.32 5.20
N VAL A 205 14.59 12.49 3.91
CA VAL A 205 13.77 11.51 3.17
C VAL A 205 14.42 10.12 3.16
N LEU A 206 15.74 10.03 2.96
CA LEU A 206 16.45 8.75 3.01
C LEU A 206 16.39 8.12 4.41
N ALA A 207 16.58 8.90 5.47
CA ALA A 207 16.49 8.41 6.84
C ALA A 207 15.10 7.83 7.13
N VAL A 208 14.03 8.55 6.77
CA VAL A 208 12.65 8.08 6.95
C VAL A 208 12.35 6.87 6.06
N ALA A 209 12.86 6.82 4.82
CA ALA A 209 12.71 5.67 3.92
C ALA A 209 13.36 4.40 4.49
N LEU A 210 14.55 4.52 5.07
CA LEU A 210 15.23 3.42 5.76
C LEU A 210 14.42 2.95 6.97
N LEU A 211 13.95 3.88 7.81
CA LEU A 211 13.11 3.53 8.97
C LEU A 211 11.80 2.85 8.54
N ALA A 212 11.12 3.35 7.51
CA ALA A 212 9.91 2.75 6.99
C ALA A 212 10.15 1.34 6.43
N GLY A 213 11.23 1.15 5.67
CA GLY A 213 11.66 -0.14 5.15
C GLY A 213 11.98 -1.13 6.28
N LEU A 214 12.75 -0.72 7.28
CA LEU A 214 13.08 -1.54 8.45
C LEU A 214 11.84 -1.92 9.27
N ALA A 215 10.95 -0.95 9.53
CA ALA A 215 9.69 -1.20 10.22
C ALA A 215 8.83 -2.20 9.44
N GLN A 216 8.80 -2.10 8.11
CA GLN A 216 8.03 -3.01 7.28
C GLN A 216 8.64 -4.40 7.18
N PHE A 217 9.97 -4.50 7.13
CA PHE A 217 10.66 -5.77 7.23
C PHE A 217 10.33 -6.47 8.56
N TRP A 218 10.38 -5.71 9.67
CA TRP A 218 10.03 -6.21 10.98
C TRP A 218 8.56 -6.67 11.04
N GLN A 219 7.64 -5.86 10.53
CA GLN A 219 6.22 -6.20 10.41
C GLN A 219 6.01 -7.51 9.62
N ALA A 220 6.65 -7.65 8.45
CA ALA A 220 6.52 -8.84 7.63
C ALA A 220 7.03 -10.08 8.38
N LYS A 221 8.14 -9.96 9.10
CA LYS A 221 8.71 -11.03 9.93
C LYS A 221 7.78 -11.44 11.08
N THR A 222 7.12 -10.49 11.73
CA THR A 222 6.23 -10.75 12.89
C THR A 222 4.84 -11.24 12.51
N SER A 223 4.40 -11.03 11.27
CA SER A 223 3.03 -11.34 10.82
C SER A 223 2.66 -12.82 10.88
N GLY A 224 3.62 -13.74 11.09
CA GLY A 224 3.36 -15.17 11.31
C GLY A 224 2.79 -15.93 10.10
N PHE A 225 2.35 -15.23 9.04
CA PHE A 225 1.96 -15.78 7.73
C PHE A 225 3.07 -16.67 7.12
N PHE A 226 4.29 -16.52 7.62
CA PHE A 226 5.54 -17.00 7.06
C PHE A 226 6.29 -17.97 8.00
N GLY A 227 5.55 -18.79 8.75
CA GLY A 227 6.10 -19.84 9.62
C GLY A 227 6.65 -21.05 8.85
N ASN A 228 7.95 -21.28 9.02
CA ASN A 228 8.83 -22.36 8.52
C ASN A 228 9.30 -22.26 7.06
N ALA A 229 10.63 -22.20 6.94
CA ALA A 229 11.43 -22.17 5.73
C ALA A 229 10.96 -23.19 4.67
N PRO A 230 11.20 -22.89 3.38
CA PRO A 230 10.97 -23.85 2.31
C PRO A 230 11.76 -25.12 2.61
N THR A 231 11.13 -26.28 2.43
CA THR A 231 11.81 -27.57 2.47
C THR A 231 12.86 -27.57 1.35
N PRO A 232 14.15 -27.78 1.63
CA PRO A 232 15.18 -27.82 0.59
C PRO A 232 14.84 -28.93 -0.41
N GLY A 233 14.64 -28.60 -1.69
CA GLY A 233 14.41 -29.58 -2.77
C GLY A 233 13.07 -29.52 -3.51
N SER A 234 12.11 -28.69 -3.08
CA SER A 234 10.89 -28.43 -3.87
C SER A 234 11.19 -27.45 -5.02
N LYS A 235 11.32 -27.96 -6.25
CA LYS A 235 11.60 -27.11 -7.43
C LYS A 235 10.45 -26.16 -7.80
N ASN A 236 9.27 -26.26 -7.18
CA ASN A 236 8.05 -25.53 -7.56
C ASN A 236 7.33 -24.81 -6.40
N ASP A 237 8.05 -24.37 -5.35
CA ASP A 237 7.45 -23.65 -4.22
C ASP A 237 7.13 -22.17 -4.57
N PHE A 238 6.07 -21.97 -5.34
CA PHE A 238 5.48 -20.66 -5.59
C PHE A 238 5.17 -19.90 -4.28
N ALA A 239 4.68 -20.61 -3.25
CA ALA A 239 4.40 -20.05 -1.94
C ALA A 239 5.66 -19.55 -1.22
N GLY A 240 6.76 -20.33 -1.27
CA GLY A 240 8.05 -19.95 -0.69
C GLY A 240 8.73 -18.79 -1.43
N LEU A 241 8.58 -18.74 -2.76
CA LEU A 241 9.02 -17.59 -3.56
C LEU A 241 8.23 -16.33 -3.20
N MET A 242 6.90 -16.43 -3.12
CA MET A 242 6.02 -15.33 -2.71
C MET A 242 6.38 -14.81 -1.31
N GLN A 243 6.70 -15.71 -0.38
CA GLN A 243 7.18 -15.37 0.97
C GLN A 243 8.48 -14.57 0.95
N LYS A 244 9.49 -15.02 0.19
CA LYS A 244 10.76 -14.28 0.07
C LYS A 244 10.57 -12.90 -0.55
N GLN A 245 9.68 -12.79 -1.54
CA GLN A 245 9.34 -11.49 -2.15
C GLN A 245 8.70 -10.53 -1.14
N ILE A 246 7.72 -10.99 -0.35
CA ILE A 246 7.07 -10.14 0.65
C ILE A 246 8.06 -9.73 1.76
N LEU A 247 8.90 -10.67 2.21
CA LEU A 247 9.83 -10.41 3.31
C LEU A 247 10.98 -9.47 2.91
N TYR A 248 11.61 -9.68 1.75
CA TYR A 248 12.82 -8.94 1.38
C TYR A 248 12.59 -7.90 0.29
N VAL A 249 11.83 -8.24 -0.75
CA VAL A 249 11.67 -7.36 -1.92
C VAL A 249 10.75 -6.18 -1.58
N PHE A 250 9.64 -6.41 -0.88
CA PHE A 250 8.67 -5.35 -0.58
C PHE A 250 9.23 -4.21 0.30
N PRO A 251 10.01 -4.47 1.38
CA PRO A 251 10.71 -3.41 2.12
C PRO A 251 11.72 -2.60 1.28
N ILE A 252 12.46 -3.25 0.39
CA ILE A 252 13.42 -2.56 -0.49
C ILE A 252 12.68 -1.65 -1.48
N ILE A 253 11.58 -2.13 -2.07
CA ILE A 253 10.74 -1.31 -2.94
C ILE A 253 10.17 -0.12 -2.19
N THR A 254 9.75 -0.33 -0.95
CA THR A 254 9.21 0.74 -0.10
C THR A 254 10.25 1.83 0.15
N LEU A 255 11.50 1.46 0.42
CA LEU A 255 12.60 2.41 0.56
C LEU A 255 12.76 3.25 -0.72
N ILE A 256 12.85 2.60 -1.88
CA ILE A 256 12.99 3.29 -3.17
C ILE A 256 11.80 4.20 -3.42
N PHE A 257 10.59 3.72 -3.16
CA PHE A 257 9.35 4.45 -3.36
C PHE A 257 9.26 5.71 -2.49
N VAL A 258 9.50 5.58 -1.18
CA VAL A 258 9.52 6.72 -0.25
C VAL A 258 10.59 7.73 -0.65
N TYR A 259 11.79 7.26 -1.02
CA TYR A 259 12.86 8.14 -1.46
C TYR A 259 12.50 8.96 -2.71
N ARG A 260 11.74 8.36 -3.63
CA ARG A 260 11.25 9.02 -4.84
C ARG A 260 10.13 10.02 -4.55
N LEU A 261 9.21 9.68 -3.65
CA LEU A 261 7.99 10.46 -3.43
C LEU A 261 8.08 11.56 -2.37
N GLY A 262 9.04 11.49 -1.45
CA GLY A 262 9.31 12.55 -0.47
C GLY A 262 9.02 12.18 0.97
N GLY A 263 9.48 13.03 1.91
CA GLY A 263 9.49 12.75 3.34
C GLY A 263 8.09 12.68 3.96
N VAL A 264 7.13 13.46 3.43
CA VAL A 264 5.74 13.42 3.88
C VAL A 264 5.14 12.02 3.74
N ILE A 265 5.29 11.41 2.56
CA ILE A 265 4.81 10.05 2.29
C ILE A 265 5.61 9.02 3.09
N GLY A 266 6.89 9.28 3.34
CA GLY A 266 7.72 8.47 4.24
C GLY A 266 7.19 8.43 5.67
N ILE A 267 6.83 9.58 6.23
CA ILE A 267 6.26 9.68 7.59
C ILE A 267 4.95 8.90 7.66
N TYR A 268 4.05 9.13 6.70
CA TYR A 268 2.82 8.36 6.59
C TYR A 268 3.10 6.85 6.60
N TRP A 269 4.03 6.40 5.74
CA TRP A 269 4.35 4.98 5.62
C TRP A 269 4.88 4.41 6.94
N LEU A 270 5.87 5.07 7.54
CA LEU A 270 6.49 4.67 8.81
C LEU A 270 5.46 4.51 9.92
N PHE A 271 4.66 5.55 10.19
CA PHE A 271 3.70 5.53 11.29
C PHE A 271 2.54 4.56 11.02
N SER A 272 2.12 4.41 9.77
CA SER A 272 1.10 3.43 9.41
C SER A 272 1.58 1.98 9.64
N THR A 273 2.86 1.71 9.37
CA THR A 273 3.50 0.41 9.61
C THR A 273 3.68 0.16 11.09
N LEU A 274 4.18 1.14 11.85
CA LEU A 274 4.32 1.04 13.32
C LEU A 274 2.98 0.75 13.99
N PHE A 275 1.91 1.44 13.59
CA PHE A 275 0.56 1.17 14.08
C PHE A 275 0.14 -0.27 13.77
N SER A 276 0.36 -0.71 12.52
CA SER A 276 0.03 -2.08 12.11
C SER A 276 0.80 -3.14 12.90
N VAL A 277 2.07 -2.90 13.24
CA VAL A 277 2.83 -3.78 14.14
C VAL A 277 2.21 -3.80 15.54
N GLY A 278 1.78 -2.65 16.05
CA GLY A 278 1.01 -2.56 17.29
C GLY A 278 -0.26 -3.42 17.25
N GLU A 279 -1.05 -3.32 16.18
CA GLU A 279 -2.25 -4.16 15.98
C GLU A 279 -1.90 -5.66 15.97
N GLN A 280 -0.84 -6.05 15.26
CA GLN A 280 -0.34 -7.42 15.22
C GLN A 280 0.05 -7.93 16.59
N TYR A 281 0.77 -7.12 17.38
CA TYR A 281 1.17 -7.46 18.73
C TYR A 281 -0.05 -7.69 19.64
N LEU A 282 -1.03 -6.78 19.60
CA LEU A 282 -2.27 -6.89 20.37
C LEU A 282 -3.09 -8.15 20.01
N VAL A 283 -3.20 -8.46 18.72
CA VAL A 283 -3.93 -9.66 18.25
C VAL A 283 -3.19 -10.94 18.61
N ASN A 284 -1.86 -10.99 18.44
CA ASN A 284 -1.06 -12.15 18.80
C ASN A 284 -1.21 -12.46 20.30
N ARG A 285 -1.13 -11.47 21.18
CA ARG A 285 -1.31 -11.65 22.63
C ARG A 285 -2.67 -12.25 23.00
N LYS A 286 -3.76 -11.77 22.39
CA LYS A 286 -5.13 -12.29 22.64
C LYS A 286 -5.30 -13.75 22.22
N ILE A 287 -4.70 -14.18 21.12
CA ILE A 287 -4.82 -15.56 20.61
C ILE A 287 -4.03 -16.55 21.47
N TYR A 288 -2.82 -16.20 21.92
CA TYR A 288 -2.06 -17.06 22.85
C TYR A 288 -2.76 -17.24 24.20
N GLY A 289 -3.45 -16.20 24.70
CA GLY A 289 -4.26 -16.29 25.92
C GLY A 289 -5.41 -17.32 25.83
N GLN A 290 -6.03 -17.49 24.65
CA GLN A 290 -7.09 -18.48 24.44
C GLN A 290 -6.57 -19.92 24.33
N LYS A 291 -5.32 -20.12 23.91
CA LYS A 291 -4.72 -21.45 23.76
C LYS A 291 -4.33 -22.08 25.10
N ASN A 292 -4.08 -21.27 26.12
CA ASN A 292 -3.80 -21.74 27.49
C ASN A 292 -5.06 -22.02 28.32
N GLN A 293 -6.25 -21.76 27.76
CA GLN A 293 -7.56 -21.98 28.42
C GLN A 293 -8.34 -23.17 27.83
N LYS A 294 -7.78 -23.88 26.86
CA LYS A 294 -8.31 -25.12 26.27
C LYS A 294 -7.31 -26.23 26.48
#